data_AF-U2FPJ6-F1
#
_entry.id   AF-U2FPJ6-F1
#
_cell.length_a   1.000
_cell.length_b   1.000
_cell.length_c   1.000
_cell.angle_alpha   90.00
_cell.angle_beta   90.00
_cell.angle_gamma   90.00
#
_symmetry.space_group_name_H-M   'P 1'
#
loop_
_entity.id
_entity.type
_entity.pdbx_description
1 polymer ?
#
loop_
_entity_poly.entity_id
_entity_poly.type
_entity_poly.pdbx_seq_one_letter_code
_entity_poly.pdbx_strand_id
1 'polypeptide(L)'
;MSNPVLISRELLRSLITMSKDQVQGHVGASGDLGLPARKSAIAAAEILYDQSEIAFSDLNVCPRIATNHIMRETNDLLQSQGDNNPWCYCGEYQFGFFLSVPSDGAAEEFASQGYPVPPDLRALWAWARERSFSWIQLDAEGSDVDGLTAYDW
;
A
#
# COMPACT_ATOMS: atom_id res chain seq x y z
N MET A 1 -9.49 4.30 -18.14
CA MET A 1 -8.66 3.07 -18.30
C MET A 1 -7.36 3.32 -17.56
N SER A 2 -7.16 2.74 -16.37
CA SER A 2 -5.94 2.93 -15.59
C SER A 2 -4.74 2.28 -16.28
N ASN A 3 -3.63 3.00 -16.35
CA ASN A 3 -2.40 2.55 -17.00
C ASN A 3 -1.63 1.64 -16.01
N PRO A 4 -1.38 0.35 -16.34
CA PRO A 4 -0.69 -0.56 -15.43
C PRO A 4 0.81 -0.22 -15.34
N VAL A 5 1.34 -0.09 -14.12
CA VAL A 5 2.80 0.01 -13.91
C VAL A 5 3.38 -1.37 -13.59
N LEU A 6 4.49 -1.71 -14.28
CA LEU A 6 5.18 -2.99 -14.13
C LEU A 6 6.24 -2.88 -13.02
N ILE A 7 6.12 -3.67 -11.96
CA ILE A 7 7.13 -3.76 -10.90
C ILE A 7 8.11 -4.87 -11.26
N SER A 8 9.42 -4.55 -11.32
CA SER A 8 10.45 -5.54 -11.66
C SER A 8 10.69 -6.51 -10.51
N ARG A 9 11.10 -7.75 -10.83
CA ARG A 9 11.44 -8.79 -9.84
C ARG A 9 12.55 -8.36 -8.89
N GLU A 10 13.52 -7.58 -9.39
CA GLU A 10 14.61 -7.03 -8.57
C GLU A 10 14.11 -5.98 -7.57
N LEU A 11 13.10 -5.18 -7.95
CA LEU A 11 12.45 -4.24 -7.04
C LEU A 11 11.64 -4.98 -5.97
N LEU A 12 10.86 -5.99 -6.34
CA LEU A 12 10.15 -6.85 -5.38
C LEU A 12 11.11 -7.54 -4.40
N ARG A 13 12.21 -8.11 -4.91
CA ARG A 13 13.23 -8.75 -4.07
C ARG A 13 13.88 -7.76 -3.10
N SER A 14 14.23 -6.57 -3.59
CA SER A 14 14.81 -5.52 -2.75
C SER A 14 13.83 -5.08 -1.65
N LEU A 15 12.55 -4.91 -1.98
CA LEU A 15 11.50 -4.57 -1.02
C LEU A 15 11.34 -5.66 0.05
N ILE A 16 11.33 -6.95 -0.33
CA ILE A 16 11.26 -8.08 0.62
C ILE A 16 12.48 -8.09 1.55
N THR A 17 13.68 -7.95 1.01
CA THR A 17 14.92 -7.96 1.80
C THR A 17 14.95 -6.80 2.79
N MET A 18 14.64 -5.58 2.33
CA MET A 18 14.57 -4.40 3.21
C MET A 18 13.52 -4.58 4.32
N SER A 19 12.37 -5.18 4.00
CA SER A 19 11.29 -5.43 4.96
C SER A 19 11.68 -6.47 6.02
N LYS A 20 12.41 -7.52 5.64
CA LYS A 20 12.91 -8.55 6.56
C LYS A 20 13.96 -8.00 7.52
N ASP A 21 14.88 -7.17 7.02
CA ASP A 21 15.93 -6.56 7.84
C ASP A 21 15.34 -5.61 8.90
N GLN A 22 14.28 -4.88 8.55
CA GLN A 22 13.57 -4.00 9.50
C GLN A 22 12.80 -4.78 10.59
N VAL A 23 12.19 -5.92 10.24
CA VAL A 23 11.52 -6.81 11.21
C VAL A 23 12.53 -7.49 12.15
N GLN A 24 13.72 -7.85 11.65
CA GLN A 24 14.79 -8.44 12.48
C GLN A 24 15.49 -7.40 13.38
N GLY A 25 15.56 -6.14 12.96
CA GLY A 25 16.12 -5.04 13.76
C GLY A 25 15.26 -4.58 14.95
N HIS A 26 13.96 -4.90 14.94
CA HIS A 26 12.98 -4.41 15.94
C HIS A 26 12.78 -5.32 17.18
N VAL A 27 13.60 -6.36 17.37
CA VAL A 27 13.44 -7.36 18.45
C VAL A 27 13.69 -6.81 19.88
N GLY A 28 13.86 -5.49 20.06
CA GLY A 28 14.20 -4.86 21.35
C GLY A 28 13.24 -3.82 21.93
N ALA A 29 12.22 -3.35 21.20
CA ALA A 29 11.37 -2.26 21.68
C ALA A 29 9.91 -2.71 21.84
N SER A 30 9.44 -2.77 23.09
CA SER A 30 8.03 -2.97 23.42
C SER A 30 7.15 -1.93 22.75
N GLY A 31 6.21 -2.38 21.91
CA GLY A 31 5.16 -1.56 21.31
C GLY A 31 5.23 -1.41 19.78
N ASP A 32 5.47 -2.49 19.04
CA ASP A 32 5.50 -2.41 17.57
C ASP A 32 4.09 -2.64 16.97
N LEU A 33 3.32 -1.56 16.91
CA LEU A 33 1.94 -1.52 16.39
C LEU A 33 1.88 -1.68 14.85
N GLY A 34 3.03 -1.74 14.17
CA GLY A 34 3.14 -2.03 12.74
C GLY A 34 3.52 -3.47 12.41
N LEU A 35 3.88 -4.30 13.41
CA LEU A 35 4.40 -5.65 13.18
C LEU A 35 3.43 -6.60 12.43
N PRO A 36 2.10 -6.57 12.69
CA PRO A 36 1.14 -7.44 11.97
C PRO A 36 0.99 -7.04 10.49
N ALA A 37 0.80 -5.75 10.22
CA ALA A 37 0.78 -5.20 8.86
C ALA A 37 2.08 -5.52 8.13
N ARG A 38 3.21 -5.38 8.84
CA ARG A 38 4.54 -5.68 8.30
C ARG A 38 4.68 -7.14 7.87
N LYS A 39 4.36 -8.08 8.76
CA LYS A 39 4.38 -9.52 8.44
C LYS A 39 3.44 -9.88 7.30
N SER A 40 2.26 -9.25 7.25
CA SER A 40 1.26 -9.50 6.21
C SER A 40 1.75 -9.12 4.81
N ALA A 41 2.36 -7.94 4.62
CA ALA A 41 2.87 -7.62 3.29
C ALA A 41 4.24 -8.22 2.95
N ILE A 42 5.04 -8.65 3.94
CA ILE A 42 6.18 -9.55 3.65
C ILE A 42 5.64 -10.85 3.05
N ALA A 43 4.63 -11.46 3.69
CA ALA A 43 4.01 -12.67 3.17
C ALA A 43 3.37 -12.44 1.79
N ALA A 44 2.69 -11.30 1.58
CA ALA A 44 2.14 -10.96 0.27
C ALA A 44 3.25 -10.79 -0.78
N ALA A 45 4.33 -10.06 -0.46
CA ALA A 45 5.45 -9.87 -1.39
C ALA A 45 6.20 -11.18 -1.68
N GLU A 46 6.36 -12.07 -0.69
CA GLU A 46 6.91 -13.41 -0.88
C GLU A 46 6.03 -14.27 -1.78
N ILE A 47 4.71 -14.26 -1.58
CA ILE A 47 3.75 -14.94 -2.47
C ILE A 47 3.89 -14.41 -3.90
N LEU A 48 3.97 -13.08 -4.07
CA LEU A 48 4.14 -12.47 -5.39
C LEU A 48 5.50 -12.82 -6.03
N TYR A 49 6.55 -12.97 -5.21
CA TYR A 49 7.87 -13.39 -5.68
C TYR A 49 7.89 -14.87 -6.09
N ASP A 50 7.29 -15.76 -5.30
CA ASP A 50 7.20 -17.19 -5.59
C ASP A 50 6.31 -17.46 -6.81
N GLN A 51 5.20 -16.71 -6.96
CA GLN A 51 4.34 -16.77 -8.14
C GLN A 51 5.05 -16.29 -9.42
N SER A 52 6.03 -15.38 -9.29
CA SER A 52 6.83 -14.90 -10.43
C SER A 52 7.75 -15.96 -11.06
N GLU A 53 7.99 -17.10 -10.41
CA GLU A 53 8.74 -18.22 -11.00
C GLU A 53 7.92 -19.08 -11.97
N ILE A 54 6.59 -19.04 -11.89
CA ILE A 54 5.72 -20.01 -12.57
C ILE A 54 5.26 -19.51 -13.95
N ALA A 55 5.25 -18.20 -14.20
CA ALA A 55 5.02 -17.67 -15.53
C ALA A 55 5.50 -16.22 -15.64
N PHE A 56 6.08 -15.87 -16.79
CA PHE A 56 6.30 -14.48 -17.22
C PHE A 56 4.97 -13.71 -17.49
N SER A 57 3.84 -14.12 -16.87
CA SER A 57 2.51 -13.54 -17.04
C SER A 57 1.97 -12.79 -15.81
N ASP A 58 2.57 -12.92 -14.64
CA ASP A 58 2.03 -12.31 -13.41
C ASP A 58 2.65 -10.93 -13.14
N LEU A 59 2.46 -10.04 -14.11
CA LEU A 59 2.60 -8.61 -13.89
C LEU A 59 1.52 -8.18 -12.90
N ASN A 60 1.89 -7.98 -11.64
CA ASN A 60 1.00 -7.30 -10.70
C ASN A 60 0.75 -5.89 -11.22
N VAL A 61 -0.39 -5.72 -11.87
CA VAL A 61 -0.88 -4.44 -12.33
C VAL A 61 -1.14 -3.59 -11.10
N CYS A 62 -0.26 -2.64 -10.84
CA CYS A 62 -0.51 -1.58 -9.88
C CYS A 62 -1.27 -0.46 -10.62
N PRO A 63 -2.54 -0.17 -10.30
CA PRO A 63 -3.25 0.93 -10.91
C PRO A 63 -2.60 2.25 -10.48
N ARG A 64 -2.25 3.09 -11.46
CA ARG A 64 -1.87 4.49 -11.24
C ARG A 64 -3.14 5.34 -11.12
N ILE A 65 -3.45 5.76 -9.91
CA ILE A 65 -4.65 6.50 -9.52
C ILE A 65 -4.26 7.92 -9.13
N ALA A 66 -5.07 8.90 -9.51
CA ALA A 66 -4.81 10.29 -9.18
C ALA A 66 -4.80 10.53 -7.66
N THR A 67 -3.87 11.35 -7.17
CA THR A 67 -3.78 11.71 -5.72
C THR A 67 -5.01 12.45 -5.22
N ASN A 68 -5.78 13.09 -6.10
CA ASN A 68 -7.04 13.75 -5.76
C ASN A 68 -8.11 12.78 -5.20
N HIS A 69 -7.90 11.46 -5.26
CA HIS A 69 -8.81 10.47 -4.66
C HIS A 69 -8.62 10.25 -3.16
N ILE A 70 -7.64 10.91 -2.55
CA ILE A 70 -7.51 11.05 -1.10
C ILE A 70 -7.72 12.52 -0.70
N MET A 71 -8.10 12.77 0.54
CA MET A 71 -8.21 14.10 1.12
C MET A 71 -6.82 14.71 1.34
N ARG A 72 -6.72 16.04 1.36
CA ARG A 72 -5.46 16.74 1.63
C ARG A 72 -4.84 16.27 2.95
N GLU A 73 -5.67 16.12 3.99
CA GLU A 73 -5.22 15.69 5.31
C GLU A 73 -4.60 14.28 5.27
N THR A 74 -5.17 13.37 4.48
CA THR A 74 -4.61 12.04 4.26
C THR A 74 -3.29 12.10 3.50
N ASN A 75 -3.20 12.94 2.47
CA ASN A 75 -1.96 13.16 1.74
C ASN A 75 -0.85 13.67 2.68
N ASP A 76 -1.13 14.69 3.49
CA ASP A 76 -0.18 15.28 4.42
C ASP A 76 0.27 14.27 5.50
N LEU A 77 -0.64 13.40 5.93
CA LEU A 77 -0.32 12.27 6.83
C LEU A 77 0.62 11.27 6.16
N LEU A 78 0.36 10.88 4.91
CA LEU A 78 1.20 9.94 4.18
C LEU A 78 2.60 10.52 3.89
N GLN A 79 2.70 11.80 3.54
CA GLN A 79 4.00 12.49 3.36
C GLN A 79 4.78 12.58 4.67
N SER A 80 4.10 12.91 5.78
CA SER A 80 4.78 13.09 7.07
C SER A 80 5.21 11.77 7.71
N GLN A 81 4.49 10.68 7.47
CA GLN A 81 4.73 9.40 8.13
C GLN A 81 5.41 8.37 7.23
N GLY A 82 5.18 8.39 5.91
CA GLY A 82 5.66 7.37 4.98
C GLY A 82 5.36 5.96 5.49
N ASP A 83 6.36 5.07 5.46
CA ASP A 83 6.28 3.70 5.99
C ASP A 83 6.09 3.59 7.52
N ASN A 84 6.13 4.70 8.25
CA ASN A 84 5.78 4.71 9.68
C ASN A 84 4.28 4.82 9.94
N ASN A 85 3.46 5.02 8.90
CA ASN A 85 2.01 4.99 9.07
C ASN A 85 1.56 3.58 9.50
N PRO A 86 0.59 3.46 10.41
CA PRO A 86 0.18 2.17 10.97
C PRO A 86 -0.74 1.37 10.03
N TRP A 87 -1.25 1.97 8.96
CA TRP A 87 -2.38 1.48 8.19
C TRP A 87 -1.97 0.58 7.02
N CYS A 88 -0.86 0.90 6.36
CA CYS A 88 -0.38 0.19 5.18
C CYS A 88 1.10 0.47 4.95
N TYR A 89 1.74 -0.32 4.10
CA TYR A 89 3.02 0.07 3.53
C TYR A 89 2.82 1.28 2.62
N CYS A 90 3.69 2.27 2.76
CA CYS A 90 3.61 3.53 2.05
C CYS A 90 5.01 3.96 1.60
N GLY A 91 5.37 3.52 0.39
CA GLY A 91 6.58 3.95 -0.27
C GLY A 91 6.36 5.32 -0.92
N GLU A 92 6.82 6.39 -0.28
CA GLU A 92 6.81 7.73 -0.87
C GLU A 92 7.84 7.85 -2.01
N TYR A 93 7.48 8.59 -3.04
CA TYR A 93 8.40 9.07 -4.08
C TYR A 93 8.03 10.50 -4.51
N GLN A 94 8.81 11.10 -5.40
CA GLN A 94 8.74 12.53 -5.74
C GLN A 94 7.34 13.06 -6.12
N PHE A 95 6.44 12.21 -6.62
CA PHE A 95 5.13 12.62 -7.15
C PHE A 95 3.96 11.81 -6.57
N GLY A 96 4.17 11.05 -5.49
CA GLY A 96 3.08 10.33 -4.83
C GLY A 96 3.55 9.14 -3.98
N PHE A 97 2.74 8.08 -3.94
CA PHE A 97 2.93 6.95 -3.02
C PHE A 97 2.65 5.60 -3.68
N PHE A 98 3.37 4.57 -3.25
CA PHE A 98 2.98 3.18 -3.43
C PHE A 98 2.36 2.67 -2.14
N LEU A 99 1.07 2.33 -2.20
CA LEU A 99 0.31 1.86 -1.05
C LEU A 99 0.00 0.37 -1.19
N SER A 100 0.29 -0.42 -0.15
CA SER A 100 -0.24 -1.78 -0.07
C SER A 100 -1.73 -1.75 0.25
N VAL A 101 -2.50 -2.70 -0.28
CA VAL A 101 -3.92 -2.86 0.02
C VAL A 101 -4.09 -3.92 1.11
N PRO A 102 -4.48 -3.55 2.35
CA PRO A 102 -4.69 -4.52 3.43
C PRO A 102 -5.91 -5.43 3.16
N SER A 103 -5.93 -6.58 3.82
CA SER A 103 -7.05 -7.53 3.76
C SER A 103 -8.36 -6.94 4.28
N ASP A 104 -9.48 -7.61 3.96
CA ASP A 104 -10.77 -7.24 4.55
C ASP A 104 -10.75 -7.39 6.08
N GLY A 105 -11.38 -6.45 6.78
CA GLY A 105 -11.35 -6.35 8.25
C GLY A 105 -10.14 -5.63 8.86
N ALA A 106 -9.09 -5.32 8.07
CA ALA A 106 -7.87 -4.69 8.62
C ALA A 106 -8.15 -3.28 9.17
N ALA A 107 -9.08 -2.53 8.55
CA ALA A 107 -9.43 -1.19 9.01
C ALA A 107 -10.06 -1.21 10.41
N GLU A 108 -10.91 -2.20 10.68
CA GLU A 108 -11.52 -2.45 11.98
C GLU A 108 -10.48 -2.86 13.01
N GLU A 109 -9.51 -3.70 12.60
CA GLU A 109 -8.38 -4.09 13.44
C GLU A 109 -7.55 -2.87 13.85
N PHE A 110 -7.13 -2.02 12.90
CA PHE A 110 -6.39 -0.78 13.21
C PHE A 110 -7.20 0.15 14.12
N ALA A 111 -8.50 0.32 13.86
CA ALA A 111 -9.36 1.14 14.70
C ALA A 111 -9.43 0.62 16.14
N SER A 112 -9.50 -0.71 16.33
CA SER A 112 -9.50 -1.33 17.66
C SER A 112 -8.19 -1.12 18.43
N GLN A 113 -7.09 -0.85 17.72
CA GLN A 113 -5.76 -0.56 18.28
C GLN A 113 -5.52 0.95 18.48
N GLY A 114 -6.54 1.80 18.26
CA GLY A 114 -6.43 3.25 18.42
C GLY A 114 -5.94 3.98 17.16
N TYR A 115 -5.90 3.32 16.01
CA TYR A 115 -5.48 3.88 14.73
C TYR A 115 -6.64 3.94 13.73
N PRO A 116 -7.59 4.88 13.89
CA PRO A 116 -8.69 5.00 12.94
C PRO A 116 -8.16 5.31 11.54
N VAL A 117 -8.52 4.47 10.57
CA VAL A 117 -8.14 4.65 9.17
C VAL A 117 -8.95 5.81 8.55
N PRO A 118 -8.32 6.73 7.81
CA PRO A 118 -9.04 7.74 7.03
C PRO A 118 -10.12 7.13 6.12
N PRO A 119 -11.30 7.76 5.99
CA PRO A 119 -12.44 7.18 5.26
C PRO A 119 -12.20 7.07 3.75
N ASP A 120 -11.49 8.03 3.18
CA ASP A 120 -10.99 8.05 1.80
C ASP A 120 -9.98 6.93 1.53
N LEU A 121 -9.06 6.67 2.46
CA LEU A 121 -8.13 5.54 2.36
C LEU A 121 -8.85 4.19 2.42
N ARG A 122 -9.87 4.08 3.28
CA ARG A 122 -10.76 2.89 3.32
C ARG A 122 -11.50 2.67 2.00
N ALA A 123 -12.04 3.75 1.42
CA ALA A 123 -12.73 3.67 0.13
C ALA A 123 -11.77 3.25 -0.99
N LEU A 124 -10.55 3.81 -1.00
CA LEU A 124 -9.48 3.45 -1.94
C LEU A 124 -9.11 1.96 -1.84
N TRP A 125 -8.96 1.43 -0.62
CA TRP A 125 -8.69 0.00 -0.42
C TRP A 125 -9.86 -0.88 -0.85
N ALA A 126 -11.10 -0.51 -0.51
CA ALA A 126 -12.28 -1.26 -0.94
C ALA A 126 -12.35 -1.34 -2.47
N TRP A 127 -12.19 -0.20 -3.15
CA TRP A 127 -12.17 -0.11 -4.61
C TRP A 127 -11.10 -1.03 -5.24
N ALA A 128 -9.91 -1.06 -4.65
CA ALA A 128 -8.80 -1.88 -5.13
C ALA A 128 -9.04 -3.38 -4.91
N ARG A 129 -9.58 -3.77 -3.75
CA ARG A 129 -9.92 -5.17 -3.44
C ARG A 129 -11.01 -5.72 -4.33
N GLU A 130 -12.05 -4.94 -4.63
CA GLU A 130 -13.10 -5.33 -5.59
C GLU A 130 -12.54 -5.68 -6.98
N ARG A 131 -11.36 -5.15 -7.30
CA ARG A 131 -10.65 -5.36 -8.58
C ARG A 131 -9.43 -6.26 -8.43
N SER A 132 -9.28 -6.93 -7.27
CA SER A 132 -8.17 -7.84 -6.96
C SER A 132 -6.77 -7.20 -7.01
N PHE A 133 -6.66 -5.91 -6.71
CA PHE A 133 -5.37 -5.24 -6.60
C PHE A 133 -4.80 -5.32 -5.18
N SER A 134 -3.53 -5.69 -5.08
CA SER A 134 -2.78 -5.76 -3.82
C SER A 134 -1.93 -4.51 -3.55
N TRP A 135 -1.75 -3.66 -4.55
CA TRP A 135 -0.98 -2.42 -4.52
C TRP A 135 -1.68 -1.34 -5.32
N ILE A 136 -1.47 -0.08 -4.94
CA ILE A 136 -1.94 1.11 -5.65
C ILE A 136 -0.78 2.09 -5.76
N GLN A 137 -0.65 2.74 -6.91
CA GLN A 137 0.21 3.90 -7.06
C GLN A 137 -0.67 5.14 -7.07
N LEU A 138 -0.58 5.93 -6.01
CA LEU A 138 -1.10 7.30 -6.01
C LEU A 138 -0.08 8.19 -6.70
N ASP A 139 -0.53 8.99 -7.65
CA ASP A 139 0.32 9.85 -8.47
C ASP A 139 -0.43 11.11 -8.89
N ALA A 140 0.24 12.26 -8.90
CA ALA A 140 -0.34 13.53 -9.35
C ALA A 140 -0.86 13.50 -10.79
N GLU A 141 -0.29 12.65 -11.66
CA GLU A 141 -0.77 12.43 -13.04
C GLU A 141 -1.45 11.06 -13.20
N GLY A 142 -1.90 10.46 -12.10
CA GLY A 142 -2.70 9.26 -12.14
C GLY A 142 -4.05 9.47 -12.83
N SER A 143 -4.75 8.38 -13.11
CA SER A 143 -6.08 8.47 -13.70
C SER A 143 -7.13 8.70 -12.61
N ASP A 144 -8.09 9.58 -12.89
CA ASP A 144 -9.37 9.55 -12.19
C ASP A 144 -10.07 8.21 -12.47
N VAL A 145 -10.64 7.61 -11.44
CA VAL A 145 -11.32 6.31 -11.54
C VAL A 145 -12.75 6.36 -11.01
N ASP A 146 -13.64 5.66 -11.69
CA ASP A 146 -15.04 5.55 -11.28
C ASP A 146 -15.15 4.85 -9.93
N GLY A 147 -16.06 5.35 -9.08
CA GLY A 147 -16.36 4.78 -7.77
C GLY A 147 -15.52 5.34 -6.62
N LEU A 148 -14.56 6.24 -6.89
CA LEU A 148 -13.87 7.03 -5.89
C LEU A 148 -14.26 8.50 -5.98
N THR A 149 -14.34 9.16 -4.82
CA THR A 149 -14.54 10.62 -4.78
C THR A 149 -13.25 11.29 -5.21
N ALA A 150 -13.33 12.29 -6.09
CA ALA A 150 -12.23 13.20 -6.38
C ALA A 150 -12.42 14.47 -5.55
N TYR A 151 -11.39 14.86 -4.83
CA TYR A 151 -11.35 16.06 -4.00
C TYR A 151 -10.57 17.17 -4.71
N ASP A 152 -10.98 18.42 -4.49
CA ASP A 152 -10.32 19.59 -5.06
C ASP A 152 -9.37 20.19 -4.01
N TRP A 153 -8.06 19.96 -4.17
CA TRP A 153 -7.01 20.48 -3.29
C TRP A 153 -5.64 20.53 -3.97
#